data_AF-A0A8D8AST1-F1
#
_entry.id   AF-A0A8D8AST1-F1
#
_cell.length_a   1.000
_cell.length_b   1.000
_cell.length_c   1.000
_cell.angle_alpha   90.00
_cell.angle_beta   90.00
_cell.angle_gamma   90.00
#
_symmetry.space_group_name_H-M   'P 1'
#
loop_
_entity.id
_entity.type
_entity.pdbx_description
1 polymer ?
#
loop_
_entity_poly.entity_id
_entity_poly.type
_entity_poly.pdbx_seq_one_letter_code
_entity_poly.pdbx_strand_id
1 'polypeptide(L)'
;MASSAKVIRDCSEVLEAGIRSCSNPLNDHPLCVSCQGDNCNDKRWLRCHQCKVTTLDSSCNDEHIAPAMFCANYRESNRCYTRVLNGFFERGCLSDFDVNVNVCNVTGTENCNICDGQACNGRINSAPKLGGLTIMFQFILAIYTLG
;
A
#
# COMPACT_ATOMS: atom_id res chain seq x y z
N MET A 1 10.31 5.33 -4.04
CA MET A 1 11.04 4.18 -4.59
C MET A 1 10.39 2.92 -4.05
N ALA A 2 9.73 2.14 -4.90
CA ALA A 2 9.16 0.85 -4.50
C ALA A 2 10.27 -0.20 -4.53
N SER A 3 10.66 -0.72 -3.37
CA SER A 3 11.56 -1.86 -3.29
C SER A 3 10.76 -3.11 -3.69
N SER A 4 11.12 -3.73 -4.81
CA SER A 4 10.53 -5.01 -5.22
C SER A 4 11.09 -6.12 -4.34
N ALA A 5 10.44 -6.39 -3.21
CA ALA A 5 10.77 -7.55 -2.37
C ALA A 5 10.65 -8.84 -3.20
N LYS A 6 11.71 -9.67 -3.20
CA LYS A 6 11.75 -10.98 -3.84
C LYS A 6 11.63 -12.05 -2.76
N VAL A 7 10.69 -12.98 -2.92
CA VAL A 7 10.59 -14.15 -2.04
C VAL A 7 11.48 -15.26 -2.59
N ILE A 8 12.41 -15.73 -1.76
CA ILE A 8 13.25 -16.90 -2.02
C ILE A 8 12.78 -18.00 -1.06
N ARG A 9 12.48 -19.19 -1.59
CA ARG A 9 12.20 -20.39 -0.80
C ARG A 9 13.37 -21.34 -0.98
N ASP A 10 14.25 -21.35 0.00
CA ASP A 10 15.43 -22.22 0.05
C ASP A 10 15.71 -22.61 1.51
N CYS A 11 16.61 -23.54 1.73
CA CYS A 11 17.06 -23.92 3.06
C CYS A 11 17.71 -22.71 3.77
N SER A 12 17.43 -22.53 5.06
CA SER A 12 17.95 -21.39 5.84
C SER A 12 19.48 -21.32 5.87
N GLU A 13 20.17 -22.46 5.73
CA GLU A 13 21.62 -22.56 5.68
C GLU A 13 22.22 -22.06 4.34
N VAL A 14 21.40 -21.94 3.30
CA VAL A 14 21.78 -21.46 1.95
C VAL A 14 21.61 -19.93 1.83
N LEU A 15 21.02 -19.29 2.84
CA LEU A 15 20.79 -17.84 2.84
C LEU A 15 22.12 -17.09 2.97
N GLU A 16 22.45 -16.26 1.98
CA GLU A 16 23.66 -15.42 1.97
C GLU A 16 23.72 -14.47 3.18
N ALA A 17 24.94 -14.12 3.59
CA ALA A 17 25.18 -13.13 4.64
C ALA A 17 24.53 -11.79 4.27
N GLY A 18 23.52 -11.37 5.04
CA GLY A 18 22.73 -10.16 4.79
C GLY A 18 21.22 -10.41 4.68
N ILE A 19 20.79 -11.67 4.54
CA ILE A 19 19.37 -12.03 4.64
C ILE A 19 18.97 -12.02 6.11
N ARG A 20 17.94 -11.22 6.45
CA ARG A 20 17.41 -11.14 7.82
C ARG A 20 16.77 -12.48 8.20
N SER A 21 17.42 -13.22 9.09
CA SER A 21 16.83 -14.39 9.74
C SER A 21 16.10 -13.97 11.02
N CYS A 22 14.93 -14.57 11.25
CA CYS A 22 14.14 -14.38 12.48
C CYS A 22 14.87 -14.91 13.74
N SER A 23 15.98 -15.62 13.57
CA SER A 23 16.73 -16.25 14.67
C SER A 23 17.76 -15.34 15.35
N ASN A 24 17.93 -14.09 14.90
CA ASN A 24 18.84 -13.15 15.55
C ASN A 24 18.05 -12.32 16.59
N PRO A 25 18.49 -12.23 17.86
CA PRO A 25 17.83 -11.41 18.90
C PRO A 25 17.72 -9.91 18.55
N LEU A 26 18.50 -9.41 17.57
CA LEU A 26 18.37 -8.07 17.02
C LEU A 26 17.30 -7.95 15.90
N ASN A 27 16.78 -9.07 15.41
CA ASN A 27 15.81 -9.19 14.32
C ASN A 27 14.53 -9.91 14.74
N ASP A 28 14.27 -10.03 16.05
CA ASP A 28 13.03 -10.59 16.59
C ASP A 28 11.88 -9.59 16.38
N HIS A 29 11.55 -9.35 15.12
CA HIS A 29 10.46 -8.51 14.71
C HIS A 29 9.18 -9.34 14.85
N PRO A 30 8.10 -8.81 15.43
CA PRO A 30 6.83 -9.54 15.60
C PRO A 30 6.15 -9.95 14.27
N LEU A 31 6.75 -9.59 13.13
CA LEU A 31 6.30 -9.92 11.78
C LEU A 31 7.23 -10.93 11.08
N CYS A 32 8.27 -11.39 11.77
CA CYS A 32 9.16 -12.45 11.34
C CYS A 32 8.66 -13.77 11.95
N VAL A 33 8.44 -14.78 11.12
CA VAL A 33 7.97 -16.09 11.58
C VAL A 33 9.00 -17.13 11.16
N SER A 34 9.54 -17.84 12.16
CA SER A 34 10.28 -19.08 11.94
C SER A 34 9.33 -20.27 12.09
N CYS A 35 9.63 -21.36 11.38
CA CYS A 35 8.86 -22.59 11.47
C CYS A 35 9.82 -23.78 11.43
N GLN A 36 9.35 -24.94 11.90
CA GLN A 36 10.11 -26.18 11.91
C GLN A 36 9.28 -27.31 11.28
N GLY A 37 9.96 -28.21 10.57
CA GLY A 37 9.36 -29.36 9.89
C GLY A 37 9.32 -29.19 8.37
N ASP A 38 8.99 -30.28 7.69
CA ASP A 38 8.99 -30.35 6.23
C ASP A 38 7.98 -29.36 5.62
N ASN A 39 8.43 -28.58 4.63
CA ASN A 39 7.61 -27.59 3.91
C ASN A 39 6.91 -26.55 4.79
N CYS A 40 7.39 -26.27 6.01
CA CYS A 40 6.71 -25.37 6.93
C CYS A 40 6.63 -23.89 6.42
N ASN A 41 7.46 -23.53 5.44
CA ASN A 41 7.51 -22.22 4.77
C ASN A 41 6.60 -22.14 3.51
N ASP A 42 5.57 -22.99 3.44
CA ASP A 42 4.60 -23.03 2.35
C ASP A 42 3.59 -21.87 2.37
N LYS A 43 3.51 -21.14 3.49
CA LYS A 43 2.55 -20.05 3.68
C LYS A 43 2.64 -19.04 2.52
N ARG A 44 1.45 -18.61 2.08
CA ARG A 44 1.31 -17.69 0.96
C ARG A 44 1.67 -16.28 1.39
N TRP A 45 2.74 -15.73 0.82
CA TRP A 45 3.07 -14.31 1.01
C TRP A 45 2.19 -13.44 0.11
N LEU A 46 1.49 -12.47 0.70
CA LEU A 46 0.61 -11.57 -0.02
C LEU A 46 1.38 -10.61 -0.93
N ARG A 47 0.87 -10.39 -2.14
CA ARG A 47 1.30 -9.30 -3.04
C ARG A 47 0.19 -8.28 -3.15
N CYS A 48 0.56 -7.01 -3.05
CA CYS A 48 -0.34 -5.88 -3.25
C CYS A 48 0.29 -4.90 -4.24
N HIS A 49 -0.53 -4.10 -4.92
CA HIS A 49 -0.04 -2.90 -5.56
C HIS A 49 0.37 -1.90 -4.46
N GLN A 50 1.53 -1.25 -4.63
CA GLN A 50 2.10 -0.37 -3.62
C GLN A 50 2.59 0.90 -4.30
N CYS A 51 2.02 2.04 -3.93
CA CYS A 51 2.43 3.36 -4.41
C CYS A 51 1.80 4.46 -3.58
N LYS A 52 2.31 5.68 -3.74
CA LYS A 52 1.76 6.89 -3.16
C LYS A 52 1.89 8.03 -4.16
N VAL A 53 0.82 8.81 -4.32
CA VAL A 53 0.86 10.08 -5.04
C VAL A 53 1.75 11.05 -4.29
N THR A 54 2.63 11.71 -5.02
CA THR A 54 3.45 12.81 -4.53
C THR A 54 3.19 14.06 -5.36
N THR A 55 3.75 15.19 -4.93
CA THR A 55 3.70 16.43 -5.73
C THR A 55 4.44 16.33 -7.06
N LEU A 56 5.33 15.35 -7.21
CA LEU A 56 6.16 15.14 -8.41
C LEU A 56 5.65 13.99 -9.29
N ASP A 57 4.84 13.08 -8.73
CA ASP A 57 4.40 11.87 -9.39
C ASP A 57 2.95 11.53 -9.00
N SER A 58 2.06 11.64 -9.97
CA SER A 58 0.63 11.35 -9.85
C SER A 58 0.22 9.99 -10.41
N SER A 59 1.16 9.20 -10.95
CA SER A 59 0.88 7.92 -11.62
C SER A 59 0.14 6.91 -10.74
N CYS A 60 0.29 7.02 -9.42
CA CYS A 60 -0.39 6.14 -8.47
C CYS A 60 -1.93 6.30 -8.47
N ASN A 61 -2.47 7.43 -8.95
CA ASN A 61 -3.92 7.65 -9.10
C ASN A 61 -4.52 6.79 -10.22
N ASP A 62 -3.72 6.39 -11.20
CA ASP A 62 -4.21 5.67 -12.37
C ASP A 62 -4.49 4.18 -12.02
N GLU A 63 -5.17 3.50 -12.93
CA GLU A 63 -5.34 2.05 -12.82
C GLU A 63 -3.98 1.37 -12.94
N HIS A 64 -3.65 0.52 -11.97
CA HIS A 64 -2.34 -0.14 -11.96
C HIS A 64 -2.33 -1.36 -12.88
N ILE A 65 -1.63 -1.21 -14.01
CA ILE A 65 -1.33 -2.30 -14.96
C ILE A 65 -0.05 -3.05 -14.54
N ALA A 66 0.78 -2.43 -13.68
CA ALA A 66 2.04 -3.02 -13.21
C ALA A 66 1.79 -4.20 -12.23
N PRO A 67 2.62 -5.26 -12.28
CA PRO A 67 2.50 -6.39 -11.36
C PRO A 67 2.56 -5.96 -9.89
N ALA A 68 1.69 -6.53 -9.06
CA ALA A 68 1.76 -6.36 -7.61
C ALA A 68 3.08 -6.92 -7.04
N MET A 69 3.61 -6.28 -6.01
CA MET A 69 4.86 -6.70 -5.34
C MET A 69 4.54 -7.39 -4.02
N PHE A 70 5.44 -8.26 -3.56
CA PHE A 70 5.33 -8.84 -2.22
C PHE A 70 5.30 -7.72 -1.17
N CYS A 71 4.44 -7.88 -0.17
CA CYS A 71 4.45 -7.03 1.01
C CYS A 71 5.78 -7.19 1.75
N ALA A 72 6.35 -6.10 2.27
CA ALA A 72 7.66 -6.14 2.89
C ALA A 72 7.70 -7.05 4.13
N ASN A 73 6.61 -7.05 4.90
CA ASN A 73 6.46 -7.86 6.10
C ASN A 73 5.46 -9.00 5.89
N TYR A 74 5.74 -10.15 6.49
CA TYR A 74 4.77 -11.24 6.57
C TYR A 74 3.80 -11.01 7.73
N ARG A 75 2.52 -11.26 7.49
CA ARG A 75 1.48 -11.35 8.51
C ARG A 75 0.39 -12.29 7.98
N GLU A 76 -0.04 -13.25 8.78
CA GLU A 76 -1.03 -14.24 8.32
C GLU A 76 -2.37 -13.56 7.94
N SER A 77 -2.80 -12.57 8.73
CA SER A 77 -3.98 -11.76 8.47
C SER A 77 -3.71 -10.54 7.58
N ASN A 78 -2.64 -10.56 6.76
CA ASN A 78 -2.31 -9.42 5.91
C ASN A 78 -3.39 -9.21 4.83
N ARG A 79 -3.65 -7.95 4.52
CA ARG A 79 -4.62 -7.53 3.51
C ARG A 79 -4.04 -6.35 2.74
N CYS A 80 -4.54 -6.11 1.54
CA CYS A 80 -4.16 -4.92 0.80
C CYS A 80 -5.09 -3.76 1.17
N TYR A 81 -4.58 -2.53 1.09
CA TYR A 81 -5.39 -1.33 1.26
C TYR A 81 -5.21 -0.36 0.10
N THR A 82 -6.17 0.55 0.02
CA THR A 82 -6.16 1.80 -0.74
C THR A 82 -6.75 2.89 0.16
N ARG A 83 -6.24 4.12 0.10
CA ARG A 83 -6.84 5.27 0.80
C ARG A 83 -6.41 6.59 0.17
N VAL A 84 -7.14 7.65 0.47
CA VAL A 84 -6.68 9.02 0.31
C VAL A 84 -6.31 9.53 1.70
N LEU A 85 -5.05 9.91 1.89
CA LEU A 85 -4.57 10.47 3.15
C LEU A 85 -4.12 11.91 2.91
N ASN A 86 -4.78 12.87 3.55
CA ASN A 86 -4.51 14.30 3.40
C ASN A 86 -4.53 14.75 1.92
N GLY A 87 -5.48 14.24 1.14
CA GLY A 87 -5.62 14.55 -0.29
C GLY A 87 -4.68 13.75 -1.22
N PHE A 88 -3.80 12.91 -0.70
CA PHE A 88 -2.90 12.08 -1.50
C PHE A 88 -3.35 10.62 -1.50
N PHE A 89 -3.60 10.08 -2.69
CA PHE A 89 -3.93 8.68 -2.86
C PHE A 89 -2.70 7.77 -2.59
N GLU A 90 -2.91 6.68 -1.88
CA GLU A 90 -1.91 5.65 -1.64
C GLU A 90 -2.55 4.26 -1.52
N ARG A 91 -1.77 3.23 -1.87
CA ARG A 91 -2.15 1.82 -1.75
C ARG A 91 -0.95 1.02 -1.25
N GLY A 92 -1.20 -0.05 -0.51
CA GLY A 92 -0.14 -0.86 0.09
C GLY A 92 -0.63 -2.06 0.86
N CYS A 93 0.19 -2.56 1.79
CA CYS A 93 -0.10 -3.71 2.62
C CYS A 93 -0.39 -3.31 4.07
N LEU A 94 -1.34 -3.97 4.74
CA LEU A 94 -1.59 -3.73 6.17
C LEU A 94 -0.42 -4.17 7.06
N SER A 95 0.36 -5.14 6.61
CA SER A 95 1.58 -5.62 7.27
C SER A 95 2.67 -4.56 7.40
N ASP A 96 2.58 -3.46 6.67
CA ASP A 96 3.56 -2.36 6.73
C ASP A 96 3.34 -1.45 7.94
N PHE A 97 2.23 -1.63 8.66
CA PHE A 97 1.88 -0.91 9.88
C PHE A 97 1.84 -1.85 11.09
N ASP A 98 1.99 -1.30 12.28
CA ASP A 98 1.77 -2.05 13.52
C ASP A 98 0.37 -2.67 13.58
N VAL A 99 0.24 -3.80 14.29
CA VAL A 99 -1.01 -4.56 14.41
C VAL A 99 -2.18 -3.74 14.99
N ASN A 100 -1.86 -2.70 15.76
CA ASN A 100 -2.85 -1.83 16.41
C ASN A 100 -3.28 -0.63 15.55
N VAL A 101 -2.66 -0.43 14.37
CA VAL A 101 -2.98 0.69 13.49
C VAL A 101 -4.11 0.31 12.55
N ASN A 102 -5.24 1.00 12.68
CA ASN A 102 -6.31 0.95 11.69
C ASN A 102 -6.05 1.99 10.59
N VAL A 103 -5.55 1.54 9.44
CA VAL A 103 -5.18 2.42 8.30
C VAL A 103 -6.33 3.27 7.75
N CYS A 104 -7.59 2.85 7.99
CA CYS A 104 -8.78 3.58 7.57
C CYS A 104 -9.35 4.51 8.64
N ASN A 105 -8.84 4.45 9.88
CA ASN A 105 -9.29 5.29 10.99
C ASN A 105 -8.14 6.20 11.47
N VAL A 106 -7.49 6.86 10.52
CA VAL A 106 -6.48 7.88 10.76
C VAL A 106 -7.04 9.22 10.32
N THR A 107 -6.85 10.28 11.11
CA THR A 107 -7.29 11.64 10.76
C THR A 107 -6.81 12.05 9.37
N GLY A 108 -7.71 12.60 8.56
CA GLY A 108 -7.44 12.97 7.17
C GLY A 108 -7.51 11.81 6.17
N THR A 109 -8.00 10.64 6.60
CA THR A 109 -8.25 9.50 5.72
C THR A 109 -9.63 9.57 5.08
N GLU A 110 -9.69 9.43 3.77
CA GLU A 110 -10.89 9.38 2.95
C GLU A 110 -10.80 8.20 1.96
N ASN A 111 -11.94 7.74 1.43
CA ASN A 111 -12.01 6.70 0.39
C ASN A 111 -11.12 5.48 0.67
N CYS A 112 -11.12 5.02 1.93
CA CYS A 112 -10.30 3.89 2.36
C CYS A 112 -11.01 2.57 2.10
N ASN A 113 -10.33 1.66 1.40
CA ASN A 113 -10.82 0.31 1.14
C ASN A 113 -9.74 -0.72 1.48
N ILE A 114 -10.14 -1.76 2.21
CA ILE A 114 -9.31 -2.92 2.54
C ILE A 114 -9.90 -4.13 1.82
N CYS A 115 -9.06 -4.88 1.12
CA CYS A 115 -9.46 -6.07 0.38
C CYS A 115 -8.54 -7.26 0.69
N ASP A 116 -9.08 -8.46 0.48
CA ASP A 116 -8.35 -9.71 0.64
C ASP A 116 -8.01 -10.31 -0.75
N GLY A 117 -6.90 -11.05 -0.82
CA GLY A 117 -6.41 -11.68 -2.03
C GLY A 117 -5.27 -10.93 -2.71
N GLN A 118 -4.56 -11.67 -3.58
CA GLN A 118 -3.42 -11.13 -4.32
C GLN A 118 -3.86 -9.99 -5.23
N ALA A 119 -3.12 -8.88 -5.18
CA ALA A 119 -3.32 -7.74 -6.07
C ALA A 119 -4.75 -7.15 -6.05
N CYS A 120 -5.56 -7.42 -5.01
CA CYS A 120 -6.97 -7.01 -4.98
C CYS A 120 -7.14 -5.48 -4.99
N ASN A 121 -6.11 -4.75 -4.58
CA ASN A 121 -6.08 -3.30 -4.52
C ASN A 121 -5.61 -2.64 -5.83
N GLY A 122 -5.81 -3.30 -6.98
CA GLY A 122 -5.44 -2.77 -8.31
C GLY A 122 -6.44 -1.76 -8.89
N ARG A 123 -7.68 -1.73 -8.39
CA ARG A 123 -8.74 -0.84 -8.89
C ARG A 123 -8.43 0.63 -8.63
N ILE A 124 -8.99 1.51 -9.47
CA ILE A 124 -8.99 2.96 -9.25
C ILE A 124 -9.91 3.24 -8.05
N ASN A 125 -9.36 3.77 -6.95
CA ASN A 125 -10.19 4.54 -6.02
C ASN A 125 -10.10 5.98 -6.48
N SER A 126 -11.26 6.54 -6.82
CA SER A 126 -11.43 7.92 -7.27
C SER A 126 -11.08 8.90 -6.15
N ALA A 127 -9.80 9.15 -5.89
CA ALA A 127 -9.42 10.43 -5.33
C ALA A 127 -9.88 11.48 -6.34
N PRO A 128 -10.73 12.47 -5.98
CA PRO A 128 -11.00 13.57 -6.88
C PRO A 128 -9.65 14.15 -7.29
N LYS A 129 -9.38 14.20 -8.61
CA LYS A 129 -8.15 14.78 -9.14
C LYS A 129 -7.99 16.15 -8.49
N LEU A 130 -7.00 16.30 -7.62
CA LEU A 130 -6.68 17.58 -6.97
C LEU A 130 -6.07 18.49 -8.03
N GLY A 131 -6.93 19.03 -8.89
CA GLY A 131 -6.56 19.66 -10.15
C GLY A 131 -7.80 19.99 -10.95
N GLY A 132 -8.67 20.80 -10.37
CA GLY A 132 -9.93 21.20 -11.01
C GLY A 132 -10.79 22.13 -10.18
N LEU A 133 -10.20 22.98 -9.33
CA LEU A 133 -10.90 24.20 -8.94
C LEU A 133 -10.81 25.14 -10.16
N THR A 134 -11.54 24.81 -11.22
CA THR A 134 -11.86 25.77 -12.27
C THR A 134 -12.70 26.82 -11.57
N ILE A 135 -12.02 27.88 -11.20
CA ILE A 135 -12.53 29.10 -10.61
C ILE A 135 -13.90 29.39 -11.24
N MET A 136 -14.98 29.28 -10.47
CA MET A 136 -16.31 29.76 -10.85
C MET A 136 -16.33 31.30 -10.85
N PHE A 137 -15.42 31.93 -11.60
CA PHE A 137 -15.44 33.37 -11.90
C PHE A 137 -15.94 33.55 -13.32
N GLN A 138 -17.21 33.26 -13.61
CA GLN A 138 -17.86 33.75 -14.83
C GLN A 138 -19.40 33.79 -14.68
N PHE A 139 -19.99 34.21 -13.56
CA PHE A 139 -21.45 34.54 -13.55
C PHE A 139 -21.85 35.67 -12.56
N ILE A 140 -20.96 36.63 -12.26
CA ILE A 140 -21.36 37.85 -11.51
C ILE A 140 -21.30 39.13 -12.38
N LEU A 141 -20.78 39.06 -13.62
CA LEU A 141 -20.71 40.22 -14.53
C LEU A 141 -21.84 40.30 -15.57
N ALA A 142 -22.90 39.49 -15.46
CA ALA A 142 -24.07 39.55 -16.35
C ALA A 142 -25.33 40.15 -15.71
N ILE A 143 -25.27 40.58 -14.44
CA ILE A 143 -26.42 41.22 -13.75
C ILE A 143 -26.25 42.75 -13.67
N TYR A 144 -25.03 43.28 -13.85
CA TYR A 144 -24.76 44.72 -13.73
C TYR A 144 -24.86 45.52 -15.05
N THR A 145 -25.27 44.91 -16.16
CA THR A 145 -25.49 45.64 -17.43
C THR A 145 -26.94 45.62 -17.92
N LEU A 146 -27.86 45.01 -17.17
CA LEU A 146 -29.30 45.05 -17.42
C LEU A 146 -30.05 45.13 -16.08
N GLY A 147 -30.05 46.33 -15.49
CA GLY A 147 -30.76 46.65 -14.25
C GLY A 147 -30.47 48.08 -13.82
#